data_AF-R9B134-F1
#
_entry.id   AF-R9B134-F1
#
_cell.length_a   1.000
_cell.length_b   1.000
_cell.length_c   1.000
_cell.angle_alpha   90.00
_cell.angle_beta   90.00
_cell.angle_gamma   90.00
#
_symmetry.space_group_name_H-M   'P 1'
#
loop_
_entity.id
_entity.type
_entity.pdbx_description
1 polymer ?
#
loop_
_entity_poly.entity_id
_entity_poly.type
_entity_poly.pdbx_seq_one_letter_code
_entity_poly.pdbx_strand_id
1 'polypeptide(L)'
;MDIDQLKKCEEAFELEVSQMGFNLDKVWGTYENPYKEHDAKLAYELFKKGWQAKSQAVPDGFVLVPRELSADEARKHAEAMFNKVEHMARNEQRDLSESEFELFKNRWIDARTLTIQFDWKAMIEAQEQSHE
;
A
#
# COMPACT_ATOMS: atom_id res chain seq x y z
N MET A 1 -4.32 -22.31 30.87
CA MET A 1 -5.34 -21.24 30.86
C MET A 1 -6.67 -21.88 30.50
N ASP A 2 -7.71 -21.63 31.29
CA ASP A 2 -9.06 -22.10 30.98
C ASP A 2 -9.64 -21.27 29.80
N ILE A 3 -10.56 -21.85 29.03
CA ILE A 3 -11.15 -21.24 27.83
C ILE A 3 -11.81 -19.89 28.15
N ASP A 4 -12.42 -19.78 29.33
CA ASP A 4 -13.06 -18.54 29.79
C ASP A 4 -12.05 -17.43 30.11
N GLN A 5 -10.82 -17.78 30.52
CA GLN A 5 -9.76 -16.80 30.73
C GLN A 5 -9.17 -16.34 29.40
N LEU A 6 -9.01 -17.25 28.43
CA LEU A 6 -8.55 -16.92 27.08
C LEU A 6 -9.47 -15.89 26.41
N LYS A 7 -10.80 -16.12 26.46
CA LYS A 7 -11.79 -15.20 25.88
C LYS A 7 -11.75 -13.80 26.51
N LYS A 8 -11.62 -13.72 27.83
CA LYS A 8 -11.51 -12.43 28.54
C LYS A 8 -10.24 -11.67 28.14
N CYS A 9 -9.14 -12.38 27.91
CA CYS A 9 -7.89 -11.78 27.42
C CYS A 9 -8.02 -11.31 25.96
N GLU A 10 -8.73 -12.05 25.11
CA GLU A 10 -9.01 -11.64 23.73
C GLU A 10 -9.91 -10.40 23.66
N GLU A 11 -10.99 -10.37 24.44
CA GLU A 11 -11.91 -9.22 24.52
C GLU A 11 -11.21 -7.96 25.07
N ALA A 12 -10.40 -8.10 26.12
CA ALA A 12 -9.61 -6.99 26.68
C ALA A 12 -8.58 -6.46 25.67
N PHE A 13 -7.98 -7.35 24.87
CA PHE A 13 -7.04 -6.99 23.82
C PHE A 13 -7.71 -6.18 22.69
N GLU A 14 -8.87 -6.63 22.19
CA GLU A 14 -9.60 -5.93 21.13
C GLU A 14 -10.04 -4.52 21.54
N LEU A 15 -10.51 -4.38 22.79
CA LEU A 15 -10.94 -3.09 23.33
C LEU A 15 -9.80 -2.07 23.40
N GLU A 16 -8.63 -2.45 23.94
CA GLU A 16 -7.53 -1.53 24.24
C GLU A 16 -6.60 -1.27 23.03
N VAL A 17 -6.47 -2.21 22.11
CA VAL A 17 -5.81 -1.94 20.82
C VAL A 17 -6.53 -0.80 20.12
N SER A 18 -7.86 -0.77 20.12
CA SER A 18 -8.62 0.30 19.48
C SER A 18 -8.36 1.68 20.11
N GLN A 19 -7.97 1.75 21.40
CA GLN A 19 -7.91 3.01 22.16
C GLN A 19 -6.49 3.54 22.41
N MET A 20 -5.48 2.71 22.75
CA MET A 20 -4.23 3.24 23.34
C MET A 20 -2.90 2.70 22.80
N GLY A 21 -2.91 1.68 21.94
CA GLY A 21 -1.66 1.05 21.50
C GLY A 21 -1.08 0.12 22.56
N PHE A 22 -0.60 -1.04 22.12
CA PHE A 22 -0.26 -2.15 23.00
C PHE A 22 1.03 -1.89 23.79
N ASN A 23 0.96 -1.99 25.13
CA ASN A 23 2.11 -1.87 26.02
C ASN A 23 2.10 -3.00 27.06
N LEU A 24 3.07 -3.90 26.97
CA LEU A 24 3.26 -5.06 27.85
C LEU A 24 3.69 -4.69 29.28
N ASP A 25 4.21 -3.48 29.48
CA ASP A 25 4.78 -3.04 30.76
C ASP A 25 3.78 -2.32 31.66
N LYS A 26 2.58 -2.01 31.15
CA LYS A 26 1.53 -1.35 31.95
C LYS A 26 0.72 -2.38 32.74
N VAL A 27 0.27 -1.96 33.92
CA VAL A 27 -0.75 -2.65 34.73
C VAL A 27 -2.12 -2.28 34.14
N TRP A 28 -2.95 -3.28 33.82
CA TRP A 28 -4.21 -3.08 33.08
C TRP A 28 -5.35 -2.79 34.06
N GLY A 29 -5.33 -1.59 34.64
CA GLY A 29 -6.32 -1.17 35.64
C GLY A 29 -6.20 -1.96 36.96
N THR A 30 -7.31 -2.46 37.50
CA THR A 30 -7.32 -3.34 38.68
C THR A 30 -6.96 -4.80 38.35
N TYR A 31 -6.76 -5.12 37.08
CA TYR A 31 -6.38 -6.46 36.63
C TYR A 31 -4.85 -6.54 36.52
N GLU A 32 -4.26 -7.55 37.16
CA GLU A 32 -2.87 -7.92 36.89
C GLU A 32 -2.73 -8.24 35.41
N ASN A 33 -1.63 -7.79 34.81
CA ASN A 33 -1.33 -8.08 33.41
C ASN A 33 -1.40 -9.61 33.19
N PRO A 34 -2.40 -10.13 32.46
CA PRO A 34 -2.61 -11.57 32.34
C PRO A 34 -1.49 -12.26 31.53
N TYR A 35 -0.68 -11.48 30.82
CA TYR A 35 0.46 -11.95 30.04
C TYR A 35 1.76 -12.05 30.86
N LYS A 36 1.75 -11.60 32.12
CA LYS A 36 2.92 -11.62 33.01
C LYS A 36 3.27 -13.04 33.50
N GLU A 37 2.27 -13.92 33.59
CA GLU A 37 2.46 -15.31 34.01
C GLU A 37 2.43 -16.33 32.87
N HIS A 38 1.85 -16.03 31.71
CA HIS A 38 1.72 -17.01 30.63
C HIS A 38 1.93 -16.47 29.21
N ASP A 39 2.87 -17.14 28.53
CA ASP A 39 3.16 -17.22 27.10
C ASP A 39 3.28 -15.90 26.33
N ALA A 40 4.47 -15.31 26.38
CA ALA A 40 4.89 -14.18 25.54
C ALA A 40 4.59 -14.37 24.04
N LYS A 41 4.46 -15.62 23.58
CA LYS A 41 4.05 -15.93 22.21
C LYS A 41 2.61 -15.51 21.92
N LEU A 42 1.68 -15.75 22.84
CA LEU A 42 0.28 -15.36 22.69
C LEU A 42 0.14 -13.84 22.69
N ALA A 43 0.85 -13.16 23.60
CA ALA A 43 0.88 -11.71 23.63
C ALA A 43 1.45 -11.11 22.33
N TYR A 44 2.48 -11.73 21.75
CA TYR A 44 3.07 -11.30 20.49
C TYR A 44 2.18 -11.60 19.28
N GLU A 45 1.49 -12.74 19.26
CA GLU A 45 0.52 -13.08 18.20
C GLU A 45 -0.69 -12.15 18.21
N LEU A 46 -1.22 -11.83 19.39
CA LEU A 46 -2.28 -10.84 19.53
C LEU A 46 -1.78 -9.46 19.10
N PHE A 47 -0.63 -8.99 19.60
CA PHE A 47 -0.02 -7.73 19.14
C PHE A 47 0.09 -7.64 17.62
N LYS A 48 0.55 -8.71 16.96
CA LYS A 48 0.60 -8.80 15.49
C LYS A 48 -0.78 -8.64 14.85
N LYS A 49 -1.80 -9.33 15.37
CA LYS A 49 -3.19 -9.19 14.88
C LYS A 49 -3.72 -7.77 15.06
N GLY A 50 -3.53 -7.17 16.24
CA GLY A 50 -3.95 -5.79 16.51
C GLY A 50 -3.21 -4.75 15.67
N TRP A 51 -1.90 -4.95 15.45
CA TRP A 51 -1.10 -4.12 14.56
C TRP A 51 -1.55 -4.24 13.10
N GLN A 52 -1.81 -5.46 12.61
CA GLN A 52 -2.35 -5.71 11.27
C GLN A 52 -3.72 -5.05 11.09
N ALA A 53 -4.62 -5.16 12.08
CA ALA A 53 -5.93 -4.52 12.06
C ALA A 53 -5.81 -2.97 12.02
N LYS A 54 -4.91 -2.38 12.80
CA LYS A 54 -4.64 -0.92 12.76
C LYS A 54 -3.99 -0.48 11.45
N SER A 55 -3.08 -1.25 10.90
CA SER A 55 -2.42 -0.92 9.62
C SER A 55 -3.33 -1.16 8.41
N GLN A 56 -4.47 -1.84 8.58
CA GLN A 56 -5.54 -1.94 7.59
C GLN A 56 -6.65 -0.88 7.74
N ALA A 57 -6.65 -0.08 8.80
CA ALA A 57 -7.63 0.99 9.01
C ALA A 57 -7.26 2.24 8.18
N VAL A 58 -7.26 2.08 6.86
CA VAL A 58 -7.35 3.20 5.92
C VAL A 58 -8.75 3.79 6.13
N PRO A 59 -8.89 5.07 6.49
CA PRO A 59 -10.21 5.66 6.68
C PRO A 59 -11.06 5.47 5.42
N ASP A 60 -12.37 5.27 5.60
CA ASP A 60 -13.29 5.13 4.47
C ASP A 60 -13.13 6.29 3.49
N GLY A 61 -12.93 5.97 2.21
CA GLY A 61 -12.70 6.93 1.14
C GLY A 61 -11.22 7.15 0.76
N PHE A 62 -10.27 6.56 1.50
CA PHE A 62 -8.85 6.61 1.15
C PHE A 62 -8.39 5.30 0.50
N VAL A 63 -7.40 5.40 -0.39
CA VAL A 63 -6.81 4.25 -1.08
C VAL A 63 -5.31 4.25 -0.81
N LEU A 64 -4.79 3.11 -0.35
CA LEU A 64 -3.34 2.92 -0.27
C LEU A 64 -2.78 2.76 -1.66
N VAL A 65 -1.89 3.68 -2.03
CA VAL A 65 -1.16 3.65 -3.29
C VAL A 65 0.31 3.40 -3.00
N PRO A 66 1.01 2.61 -3.85
CA PRO A 66 2.43 2.38 -3.67
C PRO A 66 3.20 3.69 -3.88
N ARG A 67 4.25 3.90 -3.09
CA ARG A 67 5.10 5.08 -3.20
C ARG A 67 5.81 5.17 -4.57
N GLU A 68 6.19 4.03 -5.10
CA GLU A 68 6.83 3.91 -6.41
C GLU A 68 5.97 3.03 -7.32
N LEU A 69 5.77 3.45 -8.56
CA LEU A 69 5.04 2.69 -9.56
C LEU A 69 5.99 1.71 -10.26
N SER A 70 5.59 0.45 -10.39
CA SER A 70 6.42 -0.55 -11.07
C SER A 70 6.61 -0.21 -12.56
N ALA A 71 7.74 -0.64 -13.13
CA ALA A 71 8.02 -0.41 -14.55
C ALA A 71 6.95 -1.07 -15.45
N ASP A 72 6.46 -2.25 -15.08
CA ASP A 72 5.44 -2.97 -15.83
C ASP A 72 4.08 -2.24 -15.83
N GLU A 73 3.66 -1.70 -14.69
CA GLU A 73 2.42 -0.92 -14.60
C GLU A 73 2.55 0.39 -15.38
N ALA A 74 3.66 1.11 -15.19
CA ALA A 74 3.94 2.33 -15.93
C ALA A 74 3.97 2.09 -17.45
N ARG A 75 4.53 0.95 -17.88
CA ARG A 75 4.54 0.55 -19.30
C ARG A 75 3.12 0.27 -19.81
N LYS A 76 2.29 -0.46 -19.06
CA LYS A 76 0.88 -0.68 -19.43
C LYS A 76 0.13 0.65 -19.58
N HIS A 77 0.38 1.62 -18.70
CA HIS A 77 -0.19 2.96 -18.82
C HIS A 77 0.30 3.67 -20.08
N ALA A 78 1.60 3.63 -20.37
CA ALA A 78 2.18 4.20 -21.59
C ALA A 78 1.59 3.56 -22.86
N GLU A 79 1.49 2.23 -22.91
CA GLU A 79 0.86 1.48 -24.01
C GLU A 79 -0.60 1.91 -24.21
N ALA A 80 -1.38 1.99 -23.13
CA ALA A 80 -2.77 2.44 -23.20
C ALA A 80 -2.90 3.90 -23.69
N MET A 81 -1.95 4.78 -23.34
CA MET A 81 -1.90 6.13 -23.87
C MET A 81 -1.57 6.13 -25.36
N PHE A 82 -0.58 5.34 -25.80
CA PHE A 82 -0.22 5.26 -27.21
C PHE A 82 -1.38 4.73 -28.05
N ASN A 83 -2.06 3.67 -27.60
CA ASN A 83 -3.19 3.08 -28.33
C ASN A 83 -4.32 4.08 -28.59
N LYS A 84 -4.54 5.06 -27.68
CA LYS A 84 -5.53 6.13 -27.89
C LYS A 84 -5.13 7.10 -29.01
N VAL A 85 -3.84 7.30 -29.22
CA VAL A 85 -3.29 8.25 -30.21
C VAL A 85 -2.69 7.56 -31.43
N GLU A 86 -2.70 6.23 -31.50
CA GLU A 86 -2.00 5.45 -32.52
C GLU A 86 -2.43 5.85 -33.94
N HIS A 87 -3.73 6.07 -34.17
CA HIS A 87 -4.23 6.48 -35.48
C HIS A 87 -3.65 7.83 -35.94
N MET A 88 -3.50 8.79 -35.02
CA MET A 88 -2.86 10.08 -35.31
C MET A 88 -1.37 9.89 -35.57
N ALA A 89 -0.69 9.10 -34.74
CA ALA A 89 0.72 8.79 -34.90
C ALA A 89 0.99 8.09 -36.25
N ARG A 90 0.16 7.15 -36.67
CA ARG A 90 0.26 6.48 -37.98
C ARG A 90 0.05 7.45 -39.14
N ASN A 91 -0.85 8.42 -38.99
CA ASN A 91 -1.08 9.44 -40.02
C ASN A 91 0.09 10.44 -40.11
N GLU A 92 0.67 10.83 -38.97
CA GLU A 92 1.83 11.73 -38.90
C GLU A 92 3.10 11.04 -39.42
N GLN A 93 3.26 9.76 -39.11
CA GLN A 93 4.41 8.94 -39.50
C GLN A 93 4.09 8.03 -40.70
N ARG A 94 3.19 8.46 -41.59
CA ARG A 94 2.67 7.64 -42.71
C ARG A 94 3.74 7.16 -43.70
N ASP A 95 4.89 7.82 -43.72
CA ASP A 95 5.98 7.54 -44.64
C ASP A 95 6.94 6.48 -44.07
N LEU A 96 6.79 6.09 -42.80
CA LEU A 96 7.56 5.01 -42.18
C LEU A 96 7.05 3.64 -42.64
N SER A 97 7.97 2.70 -42.82
CA SER A 97 7.62 1.28 -42.89
C SER A 97 7.02 0.80 -41.57
N GLU A 98 6.31 -0.33 -41.58
CA GLU A 98 5.73 -0.90 -40.36
C GLU A 98 6.82 -1.23 -39.31
N SER A 99 8.01 -1.68 -39.73
CA SER A 99 9.14 -1.93 -38.82
C SER A 99 9.71 -0.66 -38.20
N GLU A 100 9.77 0.44 -38.96
CA GLU A 100 10.23 1.74 -38.45
C GLU A 100 9.18 2.35 -37.52
N PHE A 101 7.90 2.20 -37.84
CA PHE A 101 6.80 2.63 -36.99
C PHE A 101 6.79 1.87 -35.67
N GLU A 102 7.00 0.55 -35.70
CA GLU A 102 7.05 -0.26 -34.48
C GLU A 102 8.27 0.11 -33.61
N LEU A 103 9.42 0.44 -34.21
CA LEU A 103 10.57 0.98 -33.47
C LEU A 103 10.26 2.35 -32.84
N PHE A 104 9.59 3.23 -33.57
CA PHE A 104 9.13 4.53 -33.06
C PHE A 104 8.19 4.35 -31.87
N LYS A 105 7.18 3.49 -32.01
CA LYS A 105 6.20 3.17 -30.96
C LYS A 105 6.90 2.66 -29.70
N ASN A 106 7.80 1.69 -29.83
CA ASN A 106 8.51 1.13 -28.69
C ASN A 106 9.36 2.20 -27.97
N ARG A 107 10.10 3.03 -28.71
CA ARG A 107 10.86 4.14 -28.12
C ARG A 107 9.97 5.15 -27.41
N TRP A 108 8.82 5.47 -27.99
CA TRP A 108 7.84 6.37 -27.38
C TRP A 108 7.31 5.79 -26.07
N ILE A 109 6.94 4.50 -26.05
CA ILE A 109 6.44 3.80 -24.87
C ILE A 109 7.52 3.76 -23.78
N ASP A 110 8.75 3.40 -24.13
CA ASP A 110 9.87 3.34 -23.19
C ASP A 110 10.13 4.70 -22.54
N ALA A 111 10.19 5.77 -23.34
CA ALA A 111 10.37 7.12 -22.84
C ALA A 111 9.20 7.56 -21.93
N ARG A 112 7.96 7.27 -22.35
CA ARG A 112 6.77 7.62 -21.59
C ARG A 112 6.65 6.85 -20.28
N THR A 113 7.09 5.60 -20.25
CA THR A 113 7.14 4.76 -19.04
C THR A 113 7.94 5.45 -17.94
N LEU A 114 9.13 5.95 -18.27
CA LEU A 114 9.99 6.67 -17.32
C LEU A 114 9.34 7.97 -16.82
N THR A 115 8.71 8.74 -17.73
CA THR A 115 7.97 9.95 -17.35
C THR A 115 6.84 9.64 -16.37
N ILE A 116 6.05 8.60 -16.63
CA ILE A 116 4.94 8.19 -15.75
C ILE A 116 5.45 7.81 -14.36
N GLN A 117 6.55 7.06 -14.26
CA GLN A 117 7.13 6.71 -12.95
C GLN A 117 7.61 7.94 -12.19
N PHE A 118 8.25 8.89 -12.88
CA PHE A 118 8.71 10.14 -12.29
C PHE A 118 7.54 11.00 -11.79
N ASP A 119 6.53 11.22 -12.65
CA ASP A 119 5.35 12.03 -12.31
C ASP A 119 4.55 11.42 -11.15
N TRP A 120 4.42 10.09 -11.13
CA TRP A 120 3.79 9.37 -10.02
C TRP A 120 4.51 9.66 -8.70
N LYS A 121 5.83 9.48 -8.66
CA LYS A 121 6.63 9.72 -7.46
C LYS A 121 6.51 11.16 -6.98
N ALA A 122 6.60 12.12 -7.91
CA ALA A 122 6.45 13.54 -7.59
C ALA A 122 5.06 13.87 -7.01
N MET A 123 3.99 13.25 -7.52
CA MET A 123 2.64 13.40 -6.98
C MET A 123 2.54 12.87 -5.54
N ILE A 124 3.09 11.68 -5.27
CA ILE A 124 3.10 11.10 -3.91
C ILE A 124 3.88 11.98 -2.94
N GLU A 125 5.09 12.44 -3.32
CA GLU A 125 5.92 13.29 -2.48
C GLU A 125 5.26 14.65 -2.18
N ALA A 126 4.57 15.24 -3.16
CA ALA A 126 3.82 16.48 -2.95
C ALA A 126 2.65 16.28 -1.98
N GLN A 127 1.96 15.14 -2.03
CA GLN A 127 0.91 14.80 -1.07
C GLN A 127 1.48 14.62 0.34
N GLU A 128 2.60 13.90 0.49
CA GLU A 128 3.28 13.72 1.78
C GLU A 128 3.66 15.06 2.43
N GLN A 129 4.20 16.01 1.66
CA GLN A 129 4.58 17.34 2.15
C GLN A 129 3.40 18.25 2.50
N SER A 130 2.24 18.05 1.86
CA SER A 130 1.04 18.87 2.11
C SER A 130 0.34 18.56 3.44
N HIS A 131 0.80 17.53 4.15
CA HIS A 131 0.24 17.08 5.43
C HIS A 131 1.15 17.36 6.63
N GLU A 132 2.25 18.11 6.44
CA GLU A 132 3.08 18.73 7.50
C GLU A 132 2.61 20.15 7.84
#